data_AF-A0A8W8MKG9-F1
#
_entry.id   AF-A0A8W8MKG9-F1
#
_cell.length_a   1.000
_cell.length_b   1.000
_cell.length_c   1.000
_cell.angle_alpha   90.00
_cell.angle_beta   90.00
_cell.angle_gamma   90.00
#
_symmetry.space_group_name_H-M   'P 1'
#
loop_
_entity.id
_entity.type
_entity.pdbx_description
1 polymer ?
#
loop_
_entity_poly.entity_id
_entity_poly.type
_entity_poly.pdbx_seq_one_letter_code
_entity_poly.pdbx_strand_id
1 'polypeptide(L)'
;SGASNSCHGCVENTKLLKQVLQELKELKEELSKNTNKQSPNTTGFTVEKSPIEAPLVEHLKKKFPIMLFPVNPDTELKAKVTVLLQKNGVTADLPVVLRSVRKYAARKFVDFRAQTKSKLLSEKLDVGAMQLAELARTIFSKFTDAVNLEIIKMTIILRSFCHEKKLLKKLRGREPVSLDFWVELKEHKERIDSDEDPLKWEKLQAREEKRIERYEKL
;
A
#
# COMPACT_ATOMS: atom_id res chain seq x y z
N SER A 1 34.04 -15.88 -40.54
CA SER A 1 33.72 -14.49 -40.19
C SER A 1 32.23 -14.36 -39.95
N GLY A 2 31.78 -14.33 -38.69
CA GLY A 2 30.37 -14.21 -38.34
C GLY A 2 30.16 -12.99 -37.46
N ALA A 3 29.84 -11.84 -38.06
CA ALA A 3 29.55 -10.61 -37.34
C ALA A 3 28.17 -10.75 -36.68
N SER A 4 28.16 -10.74 -35.35
CA SER A 4 26.95 -10.64 -34.54
C SER A 4 26.32 -9.27 -34.75
N ASN A 5 25.28 -9.20 -35.58
CA ASN A 5 24.40 -8.04 -35.67
C ASN A 5 23.62 -7.90 -34.37
N SER A 6 24.17 -7.14 -33.41
CA SER A 6 23.41 -6.65 -32.28
C SER A 6 22.37 -5.65 -32.79
N CYS A 7 21.10 -5.94 -32.50
CA CYS A 7 19.96 -5.08 -32.84
C CYS A 7 20.22 -3.66 -32.34
N HIS A 8 20.21 -2.68 -33.25
CA HIS A 8 20.49 -1.26 -32.97
C HIS A 8 19.59 -0.72 -31.83
N GLY A 9 18.33 -1.14 -31.78
CA GLY A 9 17.39 -0.77 -30.71
C GLY A 9 17.74 -1.33 -29.32
N CYS A 10 18.43 -2.48 -29.23
CA CYS A 10 18.91 -3.01 -27.94
C CYS A 10 20.11 -2.20 -27.40
N VAL A 11 20.96 -1.71 -28.30
CA VAL A 11 22.14 -0.90 -27.93
C VAL A 11 21.72 0.50 -27.48
N GLU A 12 20.76 1.11 -28.17
CA GLU A 12 20.20 2.43 -27.81
C GLU A 12 19.44 2.38 -26.49
N ASN A 13 18.59 1.37 -26.26
CA ASN A 13 17.90 1.19 -24.97
C ASN A 13 18.87 1.00 -23.81
N THR A 14 19.99 0.29 -24.03
CA THR A 14 21.02 0.10 -22.99
C THR A 14 21.77 1.40 -22.68
N LYS A 15 22.00 2.27 -23.67
CA LYS A 15 22.59 3.60 -23.46
C LYS A 15 21.63 4.53 -22.70
N LEU A 16 20.36 4.54 -23.09
CA LEU A 16 19.32 5.33 -22.42
C LEU A 16 19.18 4.92 -20.95
N LEU A 17 19.15 3.60 -20.68
CA LEU A 17 19.05 3.07 -19.32
C LEU A 17 20.25 3.50 -18.46
N LYS A 18 21.46 3.51 -19.02
CA LYS A 18 22.67 3.96 -18.33
C LYS A 18 22.63 5.45 -18.02
N GLN A 19 22.13 6.28 -18.94
CA GLN A 19 21.93 7.71 -18.70
C GLN A 19 20.91 7.95 -17.58
N VAL A 20 19.75 7.30 -17.63
CA VAL A 20 18.73 7.42 -16.57
C VAL A 20 19.27 6.99 -15.20
N LEU A 21 20.02 5.89 -15.13
CA LEU A 21 20.63 5.43 -13.88
C LEU A 21 21.69 6.41 -13.35
N GLN A 22 22.44 7.06 -14.24
CA GLN A 22 23.44 8.06 -13.88
C GLN A 22 22.77 9.34 -13.36
N GLU A 23 21.73 9.84 -14.04
CA GLU A 23 20.93 10.98 -13.60
C GLU A 23 20.26 10.72 -12.24
N LEU A 24 19.73 9.50 -12.02
CA LEU A 24 19.18 9.10 -10.73
C LEU A 24 20.23 9.09 -9.61
N LYS A 25 21.46 8.70 -9.93
CA LYS A 25 22.57 8.70 -8.97
C LYS A 25 22.98 10.13 -8.63
N GLU A 26 23.10 11.00 -9.63
CA GLU A 26 23.44 12.42 -9.48
C GLU A 26 22.36 13.15 -8.68
N LEU A 27 21.08 12.95 -9.01
CA LEU A 27 19.95 13.51 -8.24
C LEU A 27 19.96 13.03 -6.79
N LYS A 28 20.32 11.77 -6.52
CA LYS A 28 20.42 11.23 -5.16
C LYS A 28 21.62 11.83 -4.40
N GLU A 29 22.74 12.06 -5.08
CA GLU A 29 23.90 12.74 -4.52
C GLU A 29 23.60 14.22 -4.25
N GLU A 30 22.93 14.93 -5.14
CA GLU A 30 22.48 16.32 -4.92
C GLU A 30 21.46 16.41 -3.79
N LEU A 31 20.51 15.48 -3.71
CA LEU A 31 19.57 15.42 -2.58
C LEU A 31 20.32 15.23 -1.27
N SER A 32 21.31 14.33 -1.21
CA SER A 32 22.10 14.12 0.01
C SER A 32 22.96 15.34 0.38
N LYS A 33 23.56 16.03 -0.61
CA LYS A 33 24.30 17.29 -0.42
C LYS A 33 23.40 18.42 0.06
N ASN A 34 22.17 18.52 -0.46
CA ASN A 34 21.18 19.50 -0.02
C ASN A 34 20.56 19.15 1.34
N THR A 35 20.52 17.87 1.71
CA THR A 35 20.08 17.44 3.05
C THR A 35 21.13 17.83 4.11
N ASN A 36 22.42 17.82 3.76
CA ASN A 36 23.52 18.27 4.63
C ASN A 36 23.64 19.80 4.78
N LYS A 37 22.83 20.60 4.06
CA LYS A 37 22.70 22.05 4.27
C LYS A 37 21.57 22.43 5.23
N GLN A 38 20.84 21.47 5.80
CA GLN A 38 19.98 21.73 6.95
C GLN A 38 20.86 21.95 8.19
N SER A 39 20.54 22.99 8.94
CA SER A 39 21.30 23.50 10.08
C SER A 39 21.74 22.40 11.09
N PRO A 40 22.90 22.54 11.74
CA PRO A 40 23.45 21.50 12.63
C PRO A 40 22.67 21.27 13.95
N ASN A 41 21.52 21.92 14.16
CA ASN A 41 20.86 22.01 15.48
C ASN A 41 19.46 21.38 15.58
N THR A 42 19.00 20.59 14.61
CA THR A 42 17.84 19.71 14.83
C THR A 42 18.34 18.34 15.26
N THR A 43 18.40 18.08 16.56
CA THR A 43 18.33 16.71 17.08
C THR A 43 16.99 16.13 16.61
N GLY A 44 17.00 15.55 15.40
CA GLY A 44 15.81 15.09 14.72
C GLY A 44 15.11 14.03 15.54
N PHE A 45 13.84 14.25 15.87
CA PHE A 45 13.04 13.22 16.52
C PHE A 45 12.97 11.99 15.60
N THR A 46 13.41 10.84 16.09
CA THR A 46 13.35 9.56 15.38
C THR A 46 12.27 8.71 16.02
N VAL A 47 11.40 8.12 15.19
CA VAL A 47 10.30 7.27 15.69
C VAL A 47 10.84 5.90 16.09
N GLU A 48 11.74 5.33 15.28
CA GLU A 48 12.42 4.07 15.56
C GLU A 48 13.09 4.11 16.95
N LYS A 49 12.85 3.08 17.76
CA LYS A 49 13.34 2.91 19.12
C LYS A 49 12.84 3.95 20.12
N SER A 50 11.92 4.83 19.72
CA SER A 50 11.29 5.78 20.64
C SER A 50 10.17 5.10 21.47
N PRO A 51 9.80 5.65 22.63
CA PRO A 51 8.70 5.15 23.44
C PRO A 51 7.33 5.14 22.73
N ILE A 52 7.20 5.93 21.66
CA ILE A 52 5.96 6.02 20.89
C ILE A 52 5.91 5.03 19.71
N GLU A 53 7.00 4.33 19.38
CA GLU A 53 7.06 3.45 18.19
C GLU A 53 6.00 2.35 18.22
N ALA A 54 6.03 1.51 19.25
CA ALA A 54 5.12 0.37 19.38
C ALA A 54 3.63 0.80 19.40
N PRO A 55 3.21 1.77 20.24
CA PRO A 55 1.81 2.20 20.25
C PRO A 55 1.39 2.93 18.97
N LEU A 56 2.33 3.57 18.27
CA LEU A 56 2.08 4.14 16.96
C LEU A 56 1.86 3.02 15.93
N VAL A 57 2.71 1.99 15.88
CA VAL A 57 2.55 0.85 14.98
C VAL A 57 1.21 0.15 15.21
N GLU A 58 0.81 -0.06 16.46
CA GLU A 58 -0.49 -0.65 16.79
C GLU A 58 -1.65 0.19 16.25
N HIS A 59 -1.59 1.52 16.40
CA HIS A 59 -2.58 2.43 15.83
C HIS A 59 -2.63 2.34 14.29
N LEU A 60 -1.47 2.37 13.62
CA LEU A 60 -1.38 2.27 12.17
C LEU A 60 -1.93 0.94 11.66
N LYS A 61 -1.66 -0.17 12.37
CA LYS A 61 -2.22 -1.49 12.06
C LYS A 61 -3.75 -1.49 12.11
N LYS A 62 -4.36 -0.92 13.15
CA LYS A 62 -5.83 -0.83 13.25
C LYS A 62 -6.44 0.02 12.13
N LYS A 63 -5.73 1.05 11.66
CA LYS A 63 -6.20 1.94 10.58
C LYS A 63 -6.06 1.36 9.20
N PHE A 64 -5.00 0.60 8.95
CA PHE A 64 -4.64 0.13 7.61
C PHE A 64 -5.76 -0.66 6.87
N PRO A 65 -6.51 -1.58 7.51
CA PRO A 65 -7.61 -2.29 6.85
C PRO A 65 -8.77 -1.39 6.38
N ILE A 66 -8.91 -0.20 6.97
CA ILE A 66 -9.94 0.79 6.63
C ILE A 66 -9.38 1.82 5.64
N MET A 67 -8.09 2.13 5.75
CA MET A 67 -7.38 3.12 4.97
C MET A 67 -6.10 2.50 4.40
N LEU A 68 -6.14 2.01 3.15
CA LEU A 68 -4.96 1.43 2.49
C LEU A 68 -3.91 2.47 2.09
N PHE A 69 -4.34 3.71 1.88
CA PHE A 69 -3.52 4.83 1.44
C PHE A 69 -3.62 5.94 2.50
N PRO A 70 -2.49 6.37 3.09
CA PRO A 70 -2.54 7.40 4.13
C PRO A 70 -3.01 8.73 3.54
N VAL A 71 -3.90 9.42 4.24
CA VAL A 71 -4.40 10.74 3.86
C VAL A 71 -3.50 11.83 4.43
N ASN A 72 -3.37 12.95 3.73
CA ASN A 72 -2.72 14.14 4.27
C ASN A 72 -3.63 15.37 4.11
N PRO A 73 -3.87 16.15 5.18
CA PRO A 73 -3.42 15.93 6.55
C PRO A 73 -4.23 14.82 7.27
N ASP A 74 -3.54 13.97 8.04
CA ASP A 74 -4.17 13.01 8.95
C ASP A 74 -4.34 13.64 10.35
N THR A 75 -5.55 14.10 10.66
CA THR A 75 -5.90 14.75 11.92
C THR A 75 -5.92 13.76 13.09
N GLU A 76 -6.32 12.52 12.85
CA GLU A 76 -6.39 11.48 13.86
C GLU A 76 -5.00 11.01 14.26
N LEU A 77 -4.10 10.81 13.29
CA LEU A 77 -2.69 10.52 13.56
C LEU A 77 -2.05 11.64 14.38
N LYS A 78 -2.33 12.90 14.04
CA LYS A 78 -1.85 14.05 14.83
C LYS A 78 -2.33 13.97 16.28
N ALA A 79 -3.64 13.76 16.50
CA ALA A 79 -4.21 13.64 17.84
C ALA A 79 -3.57 12.48 18.62
N LYS A 80 -3.41 11.32 17.97
CA LYS A 80 -2.78 10.14 18.58
C LYS A 80 -1.34 10.41 19.00
N VAL A 81 -0.55 11.06 18.13
CA VAL A 81 0.85 11.44 18.43
C VAL A 81 0.91 12.39 19.62
N THR A 82 0.07 13.42 19.66
CA THR A 82 0.03 14.36 20.79
C THR A 82 -0.20 13.64 22.13
N VAL A 83 -1.18 12.73 22.17
CA VAL A 83 -1.47 11.92 23.38
C VAL A 83 -0.28 11.02 23.75
N LEU A 84 0.37 10.41 22.76
CA LEU A 84 1.53 9.54 23.01
C LEU A 84 2.74 10.32 23.53
N LEU A 85 3.00 11.53 23.02
CA LEU A 85 4.07 12.39 23.50
C LEU A 85 3.83 12.80 24.96
N GLN A 86 2.60 13.24 25.27
CA GLN A 86 2.21 13.61 26.63
C GLN A 86 2.34 12.44 27.60
N LYS A 87 1.81 11.26 27.23
CA LYS A 87 1.86 10.05 28.08
C LYS A 87 3.29 9.58 28.37
N ASN A 88 4.21 9.78 27.43
CA ASN A 88 5.60 9.32 27.57
C ASN A 88 6.56 10.45 28.02
N GLY A 89 6.05 11.63 28.40
CA GLY A 89 6.88 12.75 28.85
C GLY A 89 7.87 13.26 27.80
N VAL A 90 7.58 13.07 26.51
CA VAL A 90 8.49 13.46 25.43
C VAL A 90 8.34 14.94 25.13
N THR A 91 9.37 15.72 25.49
CA THR A 91 9.47 17.15 25.20
C THR A 91 10.17 17.35 23.86
N ALA A 92 9.38 17.36 22.78
CA ALA A 92 9.88 17.62 21.43
C ALA A 92 8.95 18.57 20.68
N ASP A 93 9.52 19.34 19.75
CA ASP A 93 8.75 20.24 18.90
C ASP A 93 7.75 19.47 18.03
N LEU A 94 6.46 19.73 18.22
CA LEU A 94 5.39 18.93 17.61
C LEU A 94 5.46 18.91 16.07
N PRO A 95 5.70 20.03 15.35
CA PRO A 95 5.97 20.02 13.92
C PRO A 95 7.14 19.10 13.49
N VAL A 96 8.24 19.07 14.24
CA VAL A 96 9.38 18.16 13.96
C VAL A 96 8.94 16.70 14.13
N VAL A 97 8.28 16.38 15.25
CA VAL A 97 7.79 15.02 15.52
C VAL A 97 6.80 14.57 14.44
N LEU A 98 5.83 15.41 14.09
CA LEU A 98 4.81 15.07 13.10
C LEU A 98 5.41 14.80 11.71
N ARG A 99 6.46 15.54 11.31
CA ARG A 99 7.18 15.24 10.06
C ARG A 99 7.82 13.85 10.10
N SER A 100 8.52 13.51 11.19
CA SER A 100 9.13 12.19 11.37
C SER A 100 8.10 11.06 11.42
N VAL A 101 6.99 11.27 12.15
CA VAL A 101 5.90 10.30 12.26
C VAL A 101 5.23 10.06 10.90
N ARG A 102 4.96 11.11 10.12
CA ARG A 102 4.37 10.95 8.77
C ARG A 102 5.27 10.12 7.86
N LYS A 103 6.58 10.41 7.85
CA LYS A 103 7.56 9.63 7.07
C LYS A 103 7.62 8.17 7.54
N TYR A 104 7.55 7.93 8.84
CA TYR A 104 7.51 6.57 9.40
C TYR A 104 6.22 5.83 9.03
N ALA A 105 5.05 6.47 9.19
CA ALA A 105 3.75 5.90 8.85
C ALA A 105 3.65 5.54 7.36
N ALA A 106 4.11 6.43 6.48
CA ALA A 106 4.15 6.16 5.03
C ALA A 106 4.97 4.91 4.69
N ARG A 107 6.15 4.73 5.33
CA ARG A 107 6.96 3.51 5.17
C ARG A 107 6.21 2.28 5.66
N LYS A 108 5.58 2.33 6.83
CA LYS A 108 4.77 1.20 7.34
C LYS A 108 3.60 0.83 6.43
N PHE A 109 2.94 1.81 5.83
CA PHE A 109 1.86 1.54 4.88
C PHE A 109 2.37 0.87 3.59
N VAL A 110 3.60 1.14 3.15
CA VAL A 110 4.24 0.36 2.07
C VAL A 110 4.43 -1.09 2.50
N ASP A 111 4.96 -1.33 3.70
CA ASP A 111 5.17 -2.68 4.22
C ASP A 111 3.85 -3.46 4.39
N PHE A 112 2.81 -2.79 4.91
CA PHE A 112 1.48 -3.39 5.11
C PHE A 112 0.83 -3.73 3.79
N ARG A 113 0.91 -2.84 2.80
CA ARG A 113 0.47 -3.10 1.43
C ARG A 113 1.18 -4.34 0.86
N ALA A 114 2.51 -4.40 0.92
CA ALA A 114 3.27 -5.56 0.44
C ALA A 114 2.80 -6.88 1.07
N GLN A 115 2.56 -6.89 2.39
CA GLN A 115 2.01 -8.06 3.10
C GLN A 115 0.59 -8.43 2.61
N THR A 116 -0.29 -7.45 2.42
CA THR A 116 -1.65 -7.68 1.90
C THR A 116 -1.63 -8.25 0.50
N LYS A 117 -0.85 -7.67 -0.43
CA LYS A 117 -0.73 -8.18 -1.80
C LYS A 117 -0.15 -9.59 -1.83
N SER A 118 0.85 -9.88 -1.01
CA SER A 118 1.40 -11.24 -0.90
C SER A 118 0.35 -12.28 -0.50
N LYS A 119 -0.55 -11.94 0.44
CA LYS A 119 -1.66 -12.84 0.81
C LYS A 119 -2.72 -12.94 -0.28
N LEU A 120 -3.12 -11.80 -0.85
CA LEU A 120 -4.14 -11.73 -1.90
C LEU A 120 -3.71 -12.46 -3.18
N LEU A 121 -2.43 -12.46 -3.50
CA LEU A 121 -1.85 -13.10 -4.68
C LEU A 121 -1.03 -14.34 -4.30
N SER A 122 -1.33 -14.97 -3.17
CA SER A 122 -0.67 -16.20 -2.75
C SER A 122 -0.99 -17.35 -3.71
N GLU A 123 -0.01 -18.19 -4.01
CA GLU A 123 -0.25 -19.44 -4.75
C GLU A 123 -0.79 -20.56 -3.86
N LYS A 124 -0.56 -20.44 -2.54
CA LYS A 124 -0.95 -21.44 -1.55
C LYS A 124 -2.42 -21.34 -1.17
N LEU A 125 -2.99 -20.13 -1.22
CA LEU A 125 -4.36 -19.85 -0.83
C LEU A 125 -5.14 -19.36 -2.05
N ASP A 126 -6.27 -19.99 -2.33
CA ASP A 126 -7.14 -19.54 -3.42
C ASP A 126 -8.15 -18.50 -2.91
N VAL A 127 -7.69 -17.26 -2.81
CA VAL A 127 -8.52 -16.16 -2.31
C VAL A 127 -9.75 -15.86 -3.18
N GLY A 128 -9.77 -16.34 -4.43
CA GLY A 128 -10.89 -16.16 -5.35
C GLY A 128 -12.12 -17.00 -5.00
N ALA A 129 -11.91 -18.11 -4.29
CA ALA A 129 -12.98 -19.00 -3.82
C ALA A 129 -13.43 -18.69 -2.38
N MET A 130 -12.71 -17.84 -1.64
CA MET A 130 -13.02 -17.56 -0.24
C MET A 130 -14.27 -16.70 -0.10
N GLN A 131 -15.07 -16.96 0.92
CA GLN A 131 -16.15 -16.06 1.33
C GLN A 131 -15.58 -14.73 1.86
N LEU A 132 -16.31 -13.62 1.72
CA LEU A 132 -15.79 -12.28 2.04
C LEU A 132 -15.26 -12.16 3.48
N ALA A 133 -15.99 -12.69 4.45
CA ALA A 133 -15.58 -12.64 5.86
C ALA A 133 -14.33 -13.47 6.15
N GLU A 134 -14.15 -14.59 5.46
CA GLU A 134 -12.95 -15.43 5.55
C GLU A 134 -11.76 -14.76 4.87
N LEU A 135 -11.99 -14.17 3.69
CA LEU A 135 -10.97 -13.42 2.97
C LEU A 135 -10.48 -12.23 3.81
N ALA A 136 -11.39 -11.47 4.42
CA ALA A 136 -11.06 -10.34 5.28
C ALA A 136 -10.15 -10.77 6.45
N ARG A 137 -10.49 -11.86 7.15
CA ARG A 137 -9.66 -12.45 8.21
C ARG A 137 -8.30 -12.91 7.66
N THR A 138 -8.30 -13.55 6.51
CA THR A 138 -7.08 -14.04 5.86
C THR A 138 -6.12 -12.90 5.58
N ILE A 139 -6.57 -11.84 4.91
CA ILE A 139 -5.70 -10.72 4.53
C ILE A 139 -5.34 -9.83 5.73
N PHE A 140 -6.30 -9.51 6.61
CA PHE A 140 -6.12 -8.49 7.64
C PHE A 140 -5.76 -8.97 9.06
N SER A 141 -5.76 -10.28 9.33
CA SER A 141 -5.42 -10.87 10.65
C SER A 141 -4.11 -10.38 11.30
N LYS A 142 -3.12 -9.92 10.52
CA LYS A 142 -1.86 -9.38 11.08
C LYS A 142 -1.98 -7.94 11.62
N PHE A 143 -3.08 -7.28 11.30
CA PHE A 143 -3.32 -5.86 11.57
C PHE A 143 -4.47 -5.65 12.56
N THR A 144 -5.52 -6.47 12.47
CA THR A 144 -6.70 -6.39 13.33
C THR A 144 -7.38 -7.76 13.41
N ASP A 145 -7.91 -8.08 14.59
CA ASP A 145 -8.76 -9.26 14.81
C ASP A 145 -10.25 -8.94 14.60
N ALA A 146 -10.61 -7.65 14.63
CA ALA A 146 -11.98 -7.21 14.40
C ALA A 146 -12.29 -7.15 12.90
N VAL A 147 -13.36 -7.82 12.47
CA VAL A 147 -13.96 -7.65 11.15
C VAL A 147 -15.19 -6.77 11.30
N ASN A 148 -15.17 -5.60 10.67
CA ASN A 148 -16.30 -4.66 10.64
C ASN A 148 -16.69 -4.34 9.20
N LEU A 149 -17.75 -3.56 9.04
CA LEU A 149 -18.30 -3.22 7.72
C LEU A 149 -17.26 -2.55 6.81
N GLU A 150 -16.45 -1.62 7.32
CA GLU A 150 -15.43 -0.93 6.52
C GLU A 150 -14.33 -1.87 6.03
N ILE A 151 -13.96 -2.86 6.84
CA ILE A 151 -13.01 -3.90 6.44
C ILE A 151 -13.60 -4.81 5.37
N ILE A 152 -14.89 -5.15 5.46
CA ILE A 152 -15.59 -5.90 4.42
C ILE A 152 -15.64 -5.11 3.12
N LYS A 153 -15.99 -3.83 3.16
CA LYS A 153 -15.98 -2.94 1.98
C LYS A 153 -14.59 -2.90 1.33
N MET A 154 -13.54 -2.74 2.13
CA MET A 154 -12.16 -2.77 1.61
C MET A 154 -11.81 -4.13 0.99
N THR A 155 -12.27 -5.23 1.59
CA THR A 155 -12.08 -6.59 1.07
C THR A 155 -12.77 -6.76 -0.29
N ILE A 156 -13.99 -6.23 -0.45
CA ILE A 156 -14.72 -6.21 -1.72
C ILE A 156 -13.93 -5.45 -2.79
N ILE A 157 -13.43 -4.24 -2.47
CA ILE A 157 -12.62 -3.43 -3.39
C ILE A 157 -11.39 -4.23 -3.87
N LEU A 158 -10.64 -4.82 -2.94
CA LEU A 158 -9.43 -5.61 -3.25
C LEU A 158 -9.74 -6.81 -4.16
N ARG A 159 -10.81 -7.56 -3.85
CA ARG A 159 -11.16 -8.75 -4.63
C ARG A 159 -11.72 -8.38 -6.00
N SER A 160 -12.59 -7.38 -6.07
CA SER A 160 -13.16 -6.88 -7.32
C SER A 160 -12.04 -6.43 -8.29
N PHE A 161 -11.07 -5.69 -7.78
CA PHE A 161 -9.89 -5.27 -8.55
C PHE A 161 -9.11 -6.47 -9.10
N CYS A 162 -8.82 -7.46 -8.25
CA CYS A 162 -8.11 -8.68 -8.67
C CYS A 162 -8.87 -9.48 -9.72
N HIS A 163 -10.21 -9.52 -9.67
CA HIS A 163 -11.02 -10.13 -10.71
C HIS A 163 -10.95 -9.33 -12.02
N GLU A 164 -11.13 -8.00 -11.97
CA GLU A 164 -11.05 -7.11 -13.14
C GLU A 164 -9.71 -7.26 -13.87
N LYS A 165 -8.62 -7.36 -13.10
CA LYS A 165 -7.25 -7.49 -13.61
C LYS A 165 -6.79 -8.93 -13.83
N LYS A 166 -7.67 -9.92 -13.61
CA LYS A 166 -7.40 -11.37 -13.78
C LYS A 166 -6.18 -11.87 -12.98
N LEU A 167 -5.96 -11.33 -11.79
CA LEU A 167 -4.77 -11.60 -10.96
C LEU A 167 -4.89 -12.84 -10.05
N LEU A 168 -6.12 -13.34 -9.87
CA LEU A 168 -6.43 -14.47 -9.01
C LEU A 168 -5.94 -15.80 -9.61
N LYS A 169 -5.70 -16.80 -8.77
CA LYS A 169 -4.99 -18.05 -9.11
C LYS A 169 -5.52 -18.72 -10.38
N LYS A 170 -6.82 -19.01 -10.50
CA LYS A 170 -7.43 -19.64 -11.69
C LYS A 170 -7.52 -18.74 -12.93
N LEU A 171 -7.27 -17.44 -12.78
CA LEU A 171 -7.27 -16.48 -13.88
C LEU A 171 -5.86 -16.19 -14.41
N ARG A 172 -4.81 -16.61 -13.70
CA ARG A 172 -3.41 -16.44 -14.12
C ARG A 172 -3.15 -17.18 -15.43
N GLY A 173 -2.48 -16.50 -16.37
CA GLY A 173 -2.25 -17.00 -17.73
C GLY A 173 -3.22 -16.45 -18.77
N ARG A 174 -4.34 -15.85 -18.34
CA ARG A 174 -5.10 -14.89 -19.16
C ARG A 174 -4.41 -13.54 -18.97
N GLU A 175 -3.68 -13.06 -19.97
CA GLU A 175 -2.75 -11.91 -19.90
C GLU A 175 -3.08 -10.92 -18.76
N PRO A 176 -2.31 -10.95 -17.63
CA PRO A 176 -2.56 -10.06 -16.51
C PRO A 176 -2.22 -8.62 -16.90
N VAL A 177 -3.16 -7.69 -16.70
CA VAL A 177 -3.05 -6.30 -17.18
C VAL A 177 -2.84 -5.33 -16.01
N SER A 178 -1.88 -5.62 -15.13
CA SER A 178 -1.51 -4.67 -14.09
C SER A 178 -0.01 -4.40 -14.10
N LEU A 179 0.36 -3.21 -14.57
CA LEU A 179 1.74 -2.72 -14.62
C LEU A 179 2.13 -2.13 -13.24
N ASP A 180 1.18 -1.46 -12.57
CA ASP A 180 1.35 -0.98 -11.19
C ASP A 180 0.10 -1.26 -10.34
N PHE A 181 0.14 -2.39 -9.63
CA PHE A 181 -0.96 -2.88 -8.79
C PHE A 181 -1.54 -1.83 -7.85
N TRP A 182 -0.70 -1.01 -7.19
CA TRP A 182 -1.20 -0.12 -6.13
C TRP A 182 -1.75 1.19 -6.68
N VAL A 183 -1.19 1.68 -7.78
CA VAL A 183 -1.72 2.86 -8.48
C VAL A 183 -3.08 2.53 -9.08
N GLU A 184 -3.17 1.43 -9.84
CA GLU A 184 -4.43 1.02 -10.47
C GLU A 184 -5.51 0.64 -9.44
N LEU A 185 -5.12 0.06 -8.30
CA LEU A 185 -6.07 -0.21 -7.21
C LEU A 185 -6.58 1.10 -6.59
N LYS A 186 -5.73 2.12 -6.47
CA LYS A 186 -6.13 3.44 -5.95
C LYS A 186 -7.18 4.07 -6.86
N GLU A 187 -6.96 4.05 -8.17
CA GLU A 187 -7.92 4.52 -9.18
C GLU A 187 -9.23 3.70 -9.16
N HIS A 188 -9.13 2.37 -9.03
CA HIS A 188 -10.31 1.51 -8.89
C HIS A 188 -11.12 1.85 -7.63
N LYS A 189 -10.44 2.09 -6.51
CA LYS A 189 -11.08 2.52 -5.27
C LYS A 189 -11.77 3.87 -5.43
N GLU A 190 -11.09 4.85 -6.02
CA GLU A 190 -11.64 6.19 -6.26
C GLU A 190 -12.90 6.14 -7.12
N ARG A 191 -12.92 5.30 -8.17
CA ARG A 191 -14.14 5.06 -8.96
C ARG A 191 -15.31 4.53 -8.12
N ILE A 192 -15.07 3.54 -7.26
CA ILE A 192 -16.12 2.98 -6.38
C ILE A 192 -16.57 4.00 -5.32
N ASP A 193 -15.63 4.76 -4.76
CA ASP A 193 -15.96 5.78 -3.77
C ASP A 193 -16.83 6.88 -4.38
N SER A 194 -16.54 7.29 -5.63
CA SER A 194 -17.29 8.31 -6.38
C SER A 194 -18.67 7.87 -6.87
N ASP A 195 -18.98 6.58 -6.81
CA ASP A 195 -20.32 6.08 -7.15
C ASP A 195 -21.31 6.54 -6.07
N GLU A 196 -22.29 7.38 -6.44
CA GLU A 196 -23.27 7.92 -5.51
C GLU A 196 -24.46 6.98 -5.27
N ASP A 197 -24.51 5.82 -5.93
CA ASP A 197 -25.57 4.83 -5.74
C ASP A 197 -25.63 4.33 -4.28
N PRO A 198 -26.75 4.56 -3.56
CA PRO A 198 -26.90 4.11 -2.18
C PRO A 198 -26.76 2.58 -2.01
N LEU A 199 -27.04 1.81 -3.06
CA LEU A 199 -26.99 0.34 -3.06
C LEU A 199 -25.68 -0.21 -3.66
N LYS A 200 -24.66 0.63 -3.88
CA LYS A 200 -23.41 0.20 -4.53
C LYS A 200 -22.73 -0.95 -3.80
N TRP A 201 -22.75 -0.96 -2.47
CA TRP A 201 -22.06 -1.95 -1.67
C TRP A 201 -22.76 -3.30 -1.72
N GLU A 202 -24.09 -3.32 -1.65
CA GLU A 202 -24.92 -4.52 -1.80
C GLU A 202 -24.77 -5.09 -3.21
N LYS A 203 -24.79 -4.24 -4.25
CA LYS A 203 -24.59 -4.64 -5.64
C LYS A 203 -23.19 -5.23 -5.87
N LEU A 204 -22.15 -4.61 -5.31
CA LEU A 204 -20.78 -5.12 -5.40
C LEU A 204 -20.64 -6.45 -4.65
N GLN A 205 -21.17 -6.56 -3.43
CA GLN A 205 -21.16 -7.81 -2.67
C GLN A 205 -21.85 -8.94 -3.44
N ALA A 206 -23.08 -8.73 -3.92
CA ALA A 206 -23.83 -9.73 -4.68
C ALA A 206 -23.11 -10.12 -6.00
N ARG A 207 -22.43 -9.17 -6.65
CA ARG A 207 -21.60 -9.44 -7.83
C ARG A 207 -20.41 -10.33 -7.47
N GLU A 208 -19.79 -10.10 -6.33
CA GLU A 208 -18.66 -10.89 -5.87
C GLU A 208 -19.08 -12.29 -5.44
N GLU A 209 -20.23 -12.47 -4.78
CA GLU A 209 -20.80 -13.78 -4.47
C GLU A 209 -21.04 -14.61 -5.76
N LYS A 210 -21.65 -14.00 -6.78
CA LYS A 210 -21.80 -14.61 -8.12
C LYS A 210 -20.47 -14.88 -8.82
N ARG A 211 -19.38 -14.18 -8.48
CA ARG A 211 -18.04 -14.44 -9.01
C ARG A 211 -17.42 -15.68 -8.36
N ILE A 212 -17.60 -15.87 -7.05
CA ILE A 212 -17.16 -17.10 -6.34
C ILE A 212 -17.78 -18.33 -7.01
N GLU A 213 -19.11 -18.35 -7.17
CA GLU A 213 -19.82 -19.49 -7.78
C GLU A 213 -19.31 -19.84 -9.18
N ARG A 214 -18.98 -18.83 -9.99
CA ARG A 214 -18.42 -19.05 -11.33
C ARG A 214 -16.96 -19.49 -11.26
N TYR A 215 -16.20 -18.94 -10.32
CA TYR A 215 -14.79 -19.24 -10.14
C TYR A 215 -14.57 -20.68 -9.64
N GLU A 216 -15.47 -21.21 -8.82
CA GLU A 216 -15.46 -22.61 -8.40
C GLU A 216 -15.64 -23.58 -9.59
N LYS A 217 -16.39 -23.16 -10.62
CA LYS A 217 -16.69 -23.95 -11.84
C LYS A 217 -15.62 -23.85 -12.95
N LEU A 218 -14.68 -22.90 -12.85
CA LEU A 218 -13.53 -22.75 -13.76
C LEU A 218 -12.43 -23.77 -13.47
#